data_AF-A0A233RXK7-F1
#
_entry.id   AF-A0A233RXK7-F1
#
_cell.length_a   1.000
_cell.length_b   1.000
_cell.length_c   1.000
_cell.angle_alpha   90.00
_cell.angle_beta   90.00
_cell.angle_gamma   90.00
#
_symmetry.space_group_name_H-M   'P 1'
#
loop_
_entity.id
_entity.type
_entity.pdbx_description
1 polymer ?
#
loop_
_entity_poly.entity_id
_entity_poly.type
_entity_poly.pdbx_seq_one_letter_code
_entity_poly.pdbx_strand_id
1 'polypeptide(L)'
;MDDAKENAEAEGRAGTAGPPAFRAAVDALRAARLRPQVEVEPTPAPQRLAPYAYAVEAVVADGEQELADGRLVLLHDPAGHDAWHGTFRLVTLVRAELEPEMAADPLLPEVCWSWLTGALQARGLTYGEPSGTVTRASSHYFGGLAERPAASQIEIRASWTPREGLGGAPDTAGHLASWCDLLAQVGGLPPAGPGDASVVTLPQRRGPQSR
;
A
#
# COMPACT_ATOMS: atom_id res chain seq x y z
N MET A 1 8.95 -19.09 20.81
CA MET A 1 8.65 -17.93 21.68
C MET A 1 9.82 -16.95 21.73
N ASP A 2 11.06 -17.42 21.49
CA ASP A 2 12.24 -16.56 21.32
C ASP A 2 12.22 -15.76 20.01
N ASP A 3 11.79 -16.35 18.89
CA ASP A 3 11.79 -15.65 17.57
C ASP A 3 10.93 -14.39 17.54
N ALA A 4 9.74 -14.42 18.18
CA ALA A 4 8.83 -13.28 18.21
C ALA A 4 9.39 -12.11 19.03
N LYS A 5 10.24 -12.39 20.02
CA LYS A 5 10.83 -11.40 20.91
C LYS A 5 12.06 -10.76 20.28
N GLU A 6 12.87 -11.54 19.57
CA GLU A 6 14.00 -11.05 18.77
C GLU A 6 13.52 -10.18 17.59
N ASN A 7 12.39 -10.55 16.97
CA ASN A 7 11.79 -9.77 15.87
C ASN A 7 11.26 -8.42 16.37
N ALA A 8 10.57 -8.40 17.52
CA ALA A 8 10.10 -7.16 18.16
C ALA A 8 11.23 -6.22 18.60
N GLU A 9 12.36 -6.77 19.07
CA GLU A 9 13.56 -5.98 19.42
C GLU A 9 14.29 -5.43 18.18
N ALA A 10 14.29 -6.17 17.06
CA ALA A 10 14.79 -5.68 15.77
C ALA A 10 13.88 -4.61 15.15
N GLU A 11 12.56 -4.74 15.27
CA GLU A 11 11.54 -3.78 14.87
C GLU A 11 11.65 -2.44 15.62
N GLY A 12 11.95 -2.50 16.93
CA GLY A 12 12.23 -1.32 17.75
C GLY A 12 13.55 -0.62 17.40
N ARG A 13 14.54 -1.36 16.87
CA ARG A 13 15.88 -0.85 16.53
C ARG A 13 15.94 -0.22 15.13
N ALA A 14 15.20 -0.76 14.16
CA ALA A 14 15.20 -0.26 12.78
C ALA A 14 14.62 1.17 12.67
N GLY A 15 13.68 1.54 13.54
CA GLY A 15 13.08 2.88 13.54
C GLY A 15 13.85 3.96 14.32
N THR A 16 14.88 3.58 15.10
CA THR A 16 15.66 4.52 15.93
C THR A 16 17.11 4.67 15.46
N ALA A 17 17.61 3.73 14.67
CA ALA A 17 18.94 3.79 14.05
C ALA A 17 18.86 4.30 12.59
N GLY A 18 19.79 5.17 12.20
CA GLY A 18 19.91 5.67 10.83
C GLY A 18 20.04 7.19 10.75
N PRO A 19 20.16 7.79 9.55
CA PRO A 19 20.36 9.21 9.36
C PRO A 19 19.16 10.04 9.84
N PRO A 20 19.36 11.32 10.23
CA PRO A 20 18.27 12.17 10.71
C PRO A 20 17.05 12.23 9.78
N ALA A 21 17.28 12.34 8.47
CA ALA A 21 16.22 12.34 7.46
C ALA A 21 15.37 11.05 7.48
N PHE A 22 16.01 9.89 7.60
CA PHE A 22 15.33 8.60 7.67
C PHE A 22 14.48 8.49 8.93
N ARG A 23 15.03 8.87 10.08
CA ARG A 23 14.29 8.85 11.35
C ARG A 23 13.07 9.76 11.30
N ALA A 24 13.22 10.98 10.78
CA ALA A 24 12.10 11.90 10.57
C ALA A 24 11.02 11.32 9.66
N ALA A 25 11.42 10.65 8.57
CA ALA A 25 10.49 9.97 7.66
C ALA A 25 9.76 8.79 8.34
N VAL A 26 10.44 8.00 9.17
CA VAL A 26 9.81 6.91 9.94
C VAL A 26 8.86 7.44 11.02
N ASP A 27 9.27 8.50 11.73
CA ASP A 27 8.43 9.13 12.76
C ASP A 27 7.15 9.72 12.15
N ALA A 28 7.24 10.31 10.95
CA ALA A 28 6.07 10.79 10.21
C ALA A 28 5.14 9.64 9.78
N LEU A 29 5.67 8.48 9.33
CA LEU A 29 4.85 7.29 9.07
C LEU A 29 4.06 6.85 10.31
N ARG A 30 4.74 6.78 11.47
CA ARG A 30 4.14 6.35 12.74
C ARG A 30 3.11 7.34 13.27
N ALA A 31 3.28 8.63 13.00
CA ALA A 31 2.38 9.69 13.47
C ALA A 31 1.18 9.92 12.54
N ALA A 32 1.13 9.27 11.37
CA ALA A 32 0.10 9.49 10.37
C ALA A 32 -1.32 9.29 10.93
N ARG A 33 -2.25 10.13 10.48
CA ARG A 33 -3.68 10.02 10.79
C ARG A 33 -4.37 9.34 9.62
N LEU A 34 -4.87 8.14 9.86
CA LEU A 34 -5.46 7.26 8.85
C LEU A 34 -6.98 7.15 9.06
N ARG A 35 -7.68 6.73 8.01
CA ARG A 35 -9.13 6.49 8.08
C ARG A 35 -9.43 5.28 9.00
N PRO A 36 -10.60 5.24 9.68
CA PRO A 36 -10.89 4.20 10.66
C PRO A 36 -10.94 2.77 10.12
N GLN A 37 -11.22 2.58 8.82
CA GLN A 37 -11.28 1.26 8.18
C GLN A 37 -9.90 0.69 7.82
N VAL A 38 -8.81 1.43 8.07
CA VAL A 38 -7.47 0.99 7.72
C VAL A 38 -6.69 0.75 9.00
N GLU A 39 -6.29 -0.50 9.21
CA GLU A 39 -5.38 -0.91 10.26
C GLU A 39 -3.98 -1.00 9.67
N VAL A 40 -2.99 -0.42 10.35
CA VAL A 40 -1.60 -0.40 9.89
C VAL A 40 -0.69 -0.83 11.01
N GLU A 41 0.22 -1.75 10.71
CA GLU A 41 1.21 -2.23 11.66
C GLU A 41 2.63 -2.28 11.04
N PRO A 42 3.68 -2.02 11.84
CA PRO A 42 5.05 -2.25 11.40
C PRO A 42 5.31 -3.74 11.13
N THR A 43 6.13 -4.02 10.12
CA THR A 43 6.55 -5.39 9.76
C THR A 43 8.07 -5.39 9.50
N PRO A 44 8.77 -6.54 9.60
CA PRO A 44 10.19 -6.61 9.28
C PRO A 44 10.50 -6.05 7.88
N ALA A 45 11.39 -5.09 7.79
CA ALA A 45 11.76 -4.49 6.51
C ALA A 45 12.59 -5.45 5.63
N PRO A 46 12.47 -5.39 4.29
CA PRO A 46 13.29 -6.21 3.42
C PRO A 46 14.78 -5.87 3.59
N GLN A 47 15.61 -6.90 3.65
CA GLN A 47 17.05 -6.74 3.77
C GLN A 47 17.67 -6.50 2.39
N ARG A 48 18.78 -5.75 2.33
CA ARG A 48 19.65 -5.56 1.16
C ARG A 48 19.10 -4.72 -0.01
N LEU A 49 17.89 -4.16 0.09
CA LEU A 49 17.38 -3.23 -0.93
C LEU A 49 17.95 -1.81 -0.78
N ALA A 50 18.31 -1.42 0.43
CA ALA A 50 18.86 -0.11 0.77
C ALA A 50 19.67 -0.21 2.08
N PRO A 51 20.56 0.75 2.37
CA PRO A 51 21.22 0.85 3.68
C PRO A 51 20.24 1.01 4.84
N TYR A 52 19.10 1.69 4.62
CA TYR A 52 18.06 1.89 5.62
C TYR A 52 16.69 1.58 5.02
N ALA A 53 15.86 0.84 5.76
CA ALA A 53 14.52 0.47 5.33
C ALA A 53 13.54 0.38 6.50
N TYR A 54 12.29 0.74 6.25
CA TYR A 54 11.17 0.59 7.18
C TYR A 54 9.96 0.08 6.41
N ALA A 55 9.18 -0.81 7.01
CA ALA A 55 8.03 -1.40 6.35
C ALA A 55 6.80 -1.41 7.26
N VAL A 56 5.64 -1.23 6.64
CA VAL A 56 4.34 -1.41 7.26
C VAL A 56 3.48 -2.30 6.39
N GLU A 57 2.60 -3.05 7.01
CA GLU A 57 1.48 -3.72 6.36
C GLU A 57 0.18 -3.03 6.78
N ALA A 58 -0.81 -3.10 5.90
CA ALA A 58 -2.12 -2.56 6.18
C ALA A 58 -3.21 -3.47 5.64
N VAL A 59 -4.31 -3.49 6.38
CA VAL A 59 -5.55 -4.17 6.01
C VAL A 59 -6.67 -3.13 6.01
N VAL A 60 -7.51 -3.20 4.98
CA VAL A 60 -8.75 -2.44 4.89
C VAL A 60 -9.90 -3.37 5.20
N ALA A 61 -10.70 -3.04 6.20
CA ALA A 61 -11.84 -3.85 6.60
C ALA A 61 -13.14 -3.04 6.72
N ASP A 62 -14.27 -3.68 6.43
CA ASP A 62 -15.62 -3.19 6.76
C ASP A 62 -16.31 -4.21 7.67
N GLY A 63 -16.35 -3.90 8.96
CA GLY A 63 -16.71 -4.88 9.99
C GLY A 63 -15.68 -6.02 10.04
N GLU A 64 -16.16 -7.26 9.95
CA GLU A 64 -15.32 -8.47 9.95
C GLU A 64 -14.77 -8.84 8.57
N GLN A 65 -15.12 -8.08 7.52
CA GLN A 65 -14.71 -8.41 6.16
C GLN A 65 -13.46 -7.63 5.76
N GLU A 66 -12.36 -8.35 5.50
CA GLU A 66 -11.17 -7.81 4.86
C GLU A 66 -11.44 -7.57 3.36
N LEU A 67 -11.17 -6.36 2.90
CA LEU A 67 -11.48 -5.89 1.55
C LEU A 67 -10.22 -5.78 0.69
N ALA A 68 -9.13 -5.32 1.29
CA ALA A 68 -7.83 -5.18 0.63
C ALA A 68 -6.71 -5.26 1.66
N ASP A 69 -5.55 -5.74 1.22
CA ASP A 69 -4.33 -5.73 2.01
C ASP A 69 -3.18 -5.16 1.20
N GLY A 70 -2.15 -4.69 1.90
CA GLY A 70 -0.93 -4.29 1.23
C GLY A 70 0.23 -4.11 2.16
N ARG A 71 1.40 -3.97 1.53
CA ARG A 71 2.65 -3.65 2.20
C ARG A 71 3.28 -2.42 1.56
N LEU A 72 3.72 -1.48 2.39
CA LEU A 72 4.46 -0.30 1.99
C LEU A 72 5.85 -0.33 2.63
N VAL A 73 6.88 -0.18 1.81
CA VAL A 73 8.29 -0.16 2.24
C VAL A 73 8.90 1.18 1.89
N LEU A 74 9.41 1.88 2.90
CA LEU A 74 10.28 3.04 2.76
C LEU A 74 11.73 2.56 2.69
N LEU A 75 12.41 2.90 1.61
CA LEU A 75 13.84 2.68 1.40
C LEU A 75 14.56 4.03 1.43
N HIS A 76 15.77 4.05 1.97
CA HIS A 76 16.62 5.24 2.01
C HIS A 76 18.09 4.90 1.80
N ASP A 77 18.69 5.57 0.81
CA ASP A 77 20.12 5.63 0.57
C ASP A 77 20.59 7.10 0.65
N PRO A 78 21.34 7.48 1.71
CA PRO A 78 21.82 8.86 1.87
C PRO A 78 22.78 9.33 0.77
N ALA A 79 23.43 8.38 0.07
CA ALA A 79 24.30 8.71 -1.05
C ALA A 79 23.51 8.98 -2.35
N GLY A 80 22.20 8.70 -2.34
CA GLY A 80 21.35 8.70 -3.52
C GLY A 80 21.46 7.40 -4.31
N HIS A 81 20.43 7.12 -5.10
CA HIS A 81 20.38 5.93 -5.96
C HIS A 81 19.95 6.32 -7.37
N ASP A 82 20.75 5.97 -8.38
CA ASP A 82 20.53 6.39 -9.77
C ASP A 82 19.14 5.99 -10.29
N ALA A 83 18.75 4.72 -10.10
CA ALA A 83 17.44 4.23 -10.55
C ALA A 83 16.24 4.87 -9.82
N TRP A 84 16.46 5.51 -8.67
CA TRP A 84 15.41 6.20 -7.93
C TRP A 84 15.37 7.68 -8.28
N HIS A 85 16.46 8.24 -8.84
CA HIS A 85 16.63 9.67 -9.03
C HIS A 85 16.32 10.46 -7.74
N GLY A 86 16.85 9.96 -6.61
CA GLY A 86 16.63 10.48 -5.27
C GLY A 86 17.28 9.62 -4.18
N THR A 87 17.14 10.04 -2.93
CA THR A 87 17.64 9.34 -1.73
C THR A 87 16.61 8.40 -1.11
N PHE A 88 15.31 8.60 -1.41
CA PHE A 88 14.21 7.79 -0.91
C PHE A 88 13.48 7.04 -2.02
N ARG A 89 12.93 5.87 -1.70
CA ARG A 89 12.02 5.12 -2.56
C ARG A 89 10.92 4.50 -1.72
N LEU A 90 9.67 4.67 -2.14
CA LEU A 90 8.54 3.91 -1.62
C LEU A 90 8.26 2.76 -2.58
N VAL A 91 8.09 1.56 -2.03
CA VAL A 91 7.78 0.33 -2.77
C VAL A 91 6.53 -0.30 -2.15
N THR A 92 5.59 -0.73 -2.99
CA THR A 92 4.32 -1.28 -2.53
C THR A 92 3.94 -2.57 -3.26
N LEU A 93 3.24 -3.41 -2.51
CA LEU A 93 2.36 -4.47 -3.00
C LEU A 93 0.96 -4.19 -2.45
N VAL A 94 -0.07 -4.14 -3.29
CA VAL A 94 -1.48 -4.05 -2.90
C VAL A 94 -2.23 -5.22 -3.51
N ARG A 95 -3.15 -5.80 -2.76
CA ARG A 95 -3.98 -6.94 -3.15
C ARG A 95 -5.43 -6.71 -2.74
N ALA A 96 -6.37 -7.13 -3.59
CA ALA A 96 -7.78 -7.22 -3.23
C ALA A 96 -8.49 -8.28 -4.05
N GLU A 97 -9.55 -8.86 -3.48
CA GLU A 97 -10.49 -9.68 -4.22
C GLU A 97 -11.40 -8.82 -5.09
N LEU A 98 -11.74 -9.34 -6.26
CA LEU A 98 -12.62 -8.69 -7.22
C LEU A 98 -13.89 -9.51 -7.46
N GLU A 99 -14.98 -8.83 -7.77
CA GLU A 99 -16.12 -9.49 -8.40
C GLU A 99 -15.76 -9.95 -9.83
N PRO A 100 -16.25 -11.12 -10.29
CA PRO A 100 -15.91 -11.69 -11.59
C PRO A 100 -16.17 -10.76 -12.77
N GLU A 101 -17.24 -9.97 -12.73
CA GLU A 101 -17.64 -9.04 -13.80
C GLU A 101 -16.59 -7.94 -13.99
N MET A 102 -16.00 -7.46 -12.89
CA MET A 102 -14.95 -6.44 -12.94
C MET A 102 -13.62 -7.03 -13.41
N ALA A 103 -13.35 -8.27 -13.02
CA ALA A 103 -12.20 -8.99 -13.54
C ALA A 103 -12.29 -9.26 -15.06
N ALA A 104 -13.43 -9.03 -15.70
CA ALA A 104 -13.54 -9.07 -17.15
C ALA A 104 -13.23 -7.73 -17.84
N ASP A 105 -13.22 -6.60 -17.11
CA ASP A 105 -13.04 -5.26 -17.70
C ASP A 105 -11.62 -5.05 -18.24
N PRO A 106 -11.40 -4.88 -19.55
CA PRO A 106 -10.07 -4.71 -20.10
C PRO A 106 -9.32 -3.46 -19.62
N LEU A 107 -10.02 -2.44 -19.09
CA LEU A 107 -9.43 -1.17 -18.62
C LEU A 107 -9.04 -1.18 -17.14
N LEU A 108 -9.36 -2.26 -16.43
CA LEU A 108 -9.11 -2.35 -14.99
C LEU A 108 -7.64 -2.07 -14.61
N PRO A 109 -6.62 -2.58 -15.33
CA PRO A 109 -5.22 -2.26 -15.03
C PRO A 109 -4.91 -0.76 -15.07
N GLU A 110 -5.35 -0.07 -16.13
CA GLU A 110 -5.15 1.37 -16.31
C GLU A 110 -5.89 2.19 -15.25
N VAL A 111 -7.11 1.76 -14.89
CA VAL A 111 -7.90 2.39 -13.84
C VAL A 111 -7.20 2.24 -12.48
N CYS A 112 -6.74 1.04 -12.12
CA CYS A 112 -5.98 0.81 -10.87
C CYS A 112 -4.70 1.65 -10.81
N TRP A 113 -3.98 1.78 -11.94
CA TRP A 113 -2.81 2.66 -12.03
C TRP A 113 -3.17 4.13 -11.83
N SER A 114 -4.31 4.56 -12.39
CA SER A 114 -4.82 5.92 -12.21
C SER A 114 -5.23 6.21 -10.76
N TRP A 115 -5.69 5.21 -9.99
CA TRP A 115 -5.96 5.40 -8.56
C TRP A 115 -4.70 5.63 -7.74
N LEU A 116 -3.61 4.90 -8.02
CA LEU A 116 -2.35 5.12 -7.32
C LEU A 116 -1.85 6.55 -7.54
N THR A 117 -1.77 6.96 -8.81
CA THR A 117 -1.27 8.30 -9.17
C THR A 117 -2.24 9.40 -8.75
N GLY A 118 -3.55 9.18 -8.88
CA GLY A 118 -4.62 10.08 -8.45
C GLY A 118 -4.64 10.29 -6.93
N ALA A 119 -4.45 9.24 -6.13
CA ALA A 119 -4.41 9.35 -4.67
C ALA A 119 -3.21 10.21 -4.19
N LEU A 120 -2.06 10.09 -4.85
CA LEU A 120 -0.90 10.96 -4.61
C LEU A 120 -1.21 12.42 -4.99
N GLN A 121 -1.82 12.64 -6.15
CA GLN A 121 -2.16 13.97 -6.67
C GLN A 121 -3.24 14.67 -5.85
N ALA A 122 -4.28 13.96 -5.39
CA ALA A 122 -5.38 14.51 -4.59
C ALA A 122 -4.89 15.11 -3.27
N ARG A 123 -3.76 14.60 -2.74
CA ARG A 123 -3.08 15.11 -1.55
C ARG A 123 -2.01 16.17 -1.84
N GLY A 124 -1.81 16.54 -3.10
CA GLY A 124 -0.80 17.50 -3.52
C GLY A 124 0.64 17.00 -3.31
N LEU A 125 0.84 15.67 -3.24
CA LEU A 125 2.15 15.10 -2.99
C LEU A 125 3.03 15.20 -4.23
N THR A 126 4.25 15.68 -4.05
CA THR A 126 5.24 15.69 -5.12
C THR A 126 6.02 14.38 -5.11
N TYR A 127 6.03 13.68 -6.25
CA TYR A 127 6.75 12.43 -6.44
C TYR A 127 7.38 12.37 -7.83
N GLY A 128 8.31 11.44 -8.03
CA GLY A 128 8.92 11.16 -9.32
C GLY A 128 9.09 9.67 -9.56
N GLU A 129 9.51 9.32 -10.77
CA GLU A 129 9.82 7.94 -11.17
C GLU A 129 8.76 6.90 -10.79
N PRO A 130 7.44 7.15 -10.98
CA PRO A 130 6.43 6.14 -10.72
C PRO A 130 6.62 4.98 -11.71
N SER A 131 6.71 3.77 -11.18
CA SER A 131 6.83 2.56 -11.98
C SER A 131 6.11 1.40 -11.31
N GLY A 132 5.62 0.45 -12.10
CA GLY A 132 4.92 -0.70 -11.55
C GLY A 132 4.22 -1.56 -12.58
N THR A 133 3.48 -2.53 -12.07
CA THR A 133 2.62 -3.45 -12.81
C THR A 133 1.30 -3.61 -12.07
N VAL A 134 0.21 -3.69 -12.84
CA VAL A 134 -1.08 -4.15 -12.32
C VAL A 134 -1.37 -5.51 -12.93
N THR A 135 -1.52 -6.52 -12.08
CA THR A 135 -1.78 -7.91 -12.48
C THR A 135 -3.18 -8.29 -12.08
N ARG A 136 -3.93 -8.85 -13.03
CA ARG A 136 -5.21 -9.48 -12.76
C ARG A 136 -5.08 -10.99 -12.87
N ALA A 137 -5.58 -11.70 -11.87
CA ALA A 137 -5.61 -13.16 -11.85
C ALA A 137 -7.04 -13.66 -11.64
N SER A 138 -7.41 -14.75 -12.33
CA SER A 138 -8.68 -15.45 -12.14
C SER A 138 -8.41 -16.94 -11.98
N SER A 139 -8.98 -17.53 -10.93
CA SER A 139 -8.84 -18.95 -10.58
C SER A 139 -10.16 -19.66 -10.79
N HIS A 140 -10.12 -20.74 -11.57
CA HIS A 140 -11.22 -21.71 -11.71
C HIS A 140 -10.75 -23.04 -11.14
N TYR A 141 -11.56 -23.63 -10.27
CA TYR A 141 -11.19 -24.84 -9.53
C TYR A 141 -11.86 -26.08 -10.13
N PHE A 142 -11.12 -27.18 -10.19
CA PHE A 142 -11.56 -28.45 -10.78
C PHE A 142 -11.20 -29.63 -9.87
N GLY A 143 -11.79 -30.80 -10.14
CA GLY A 143 -11.49 -32.03 -9.39
C GLY A 143 -11.80 -31.90 -7.90
N GLY A 144 -10.85 -32.26 -7.04
CA GLY A 144 -11.01 -32.19 -5.57
C GLY A 144 -11.22 -30.78 -5.01
N LEU A 145 -11.12 -29.73 -5.82
CA LEU A 145 -11.39 -28.34 -5.44
C LEU A 145 -12.67 -27.78 -6.09
N ALA A 146 -13.46 -28.61 -6.78
CA ALA A 146 -14.61 -28.16 -7.57
C ALA A 146 -15.71 -27.43 -6.76
N GLU A 147 -15.78 -27.65 -5.45
CA GLU A 147 -16.72 -26.94 -4.56
C GLU A 147 -16.27 -25.50 -4.25
N ARG A 148 -15.01 -25.12 -4.55
CA ARG A 148 -14.54 -23.76 -4.33
C ARG A 148 -15.10 -22.83 -5.41
N PRO A 149 -15.67 -21.67 -5.02
CA PRO A 149 -16.13 -20.69 -5.99
C PRO A 149 -14.93 -20.14 -6.77
N ALA A 150 -15.16 -19.75 -8.03
CA ALA A 150 -14.16 -18.99 -8.78
C ALA A 150 -13.74 -17.74 -7.99
N ALA A 151 -12.47 -17.37 -8.12
CA ALA A 151 -11.88 -16.25 -7.40
C ALA A 151 -11.11 -15.37 -8.37
N SER A 152 -11.31 -14.06 -8.27
CA SER A 152 -10.57 -13.07 -9.04
C SER A 152 -9.86 -12.11 -8.10
N GLN A 153 -8.65 -11.72 -8.48
CA GLN A 153 -7.77 -10.88 -7.67
C GLN A 153 -7.11 -9.81 -8.54
N ILE A 154 -6.91 -8.64 -7.95
CA ILE A 154 -6.00 -7.61 -8.45
C ILE A 154 -4.75 -7.55 -7.56
N GLU A 155 -3.61 -7.36 -8.20
CA GLU A 155 -2.35 -7.10 -7.53
C GLU A 155 -1.69 -5.87 -8.16
N ILE A 156 -1.37 -4.86 -7.35
CA ILE A 156 -0.60 -3.68 -7.78
C ILE A 156 0.77 -3.76 -7.13
N ARG A 157 1.80 -3.92 -7.96
CA ARG A 157 3.20 -3.76 -7.56
C ARG A 157 3.67 -2.43 -8.09
N ALA A 158 4.04 -1.51 -7.22
CA ALA A 158 4.47 -0.20 -7.66
C ALA A 158 5.59 0.36 -6.79
N SER A 159 6.25 1.38 -7.30
CA SER A 159 7.19 2.16 -6.52
C SER A 159 7.29 3.57 -7.09
N TRP A 160 7.65 4.52 -6.24
CA TRP A 160 7.85 5.92 -6.61
C TRP A 160 8.88 6.56 -5.69
N THR A 161 9.45 7.66 -6.15
CA THR A 161 10.42 8.46 -5.42
C THR A 161 9.69 9.64 -4.78
N PRO A 162 9.43 9.62 -3.46
CA PRO A 162 8.83 10.76 -2.79
C PRO A 162 9.82 11.94 -2.77
N ARG A 163 9.36 13.16 -3.05
CA ARG A 163 10.26 14.33 -3.06
C ARG A 163 10.48 14.85 -1.64
N GLU A 164 11.73 15.10 -1.31
CA GLU A 164 12.14 15.65 -0.02
C GLU A 164 11.74 17.13 0.11
N GLY A 165 11.30 17.52 1.31
CA GLY A 165 11.07 18.92 1.66
C GLY A 165 12.34 19.63 2.16
N LEU A 166 12.18 20.84 2.70
CA LEU A 166 13.29 21.67 3.21
C LEU A 166 14.13 20.98 4.31
N GLY A 167 13.57 19.98 5.01
CA GLY A 167 14.25 19.21 6.05
C GLY A 167 15.03 17.99 5.54
N GLY A 168 15.11 17.77 4.22
CA GLY A 168 15.76 16.59 3.63
C GLY A 168 15.02 15.27 3.89
N ALA A 169 13.75 15.33 4.28
CA ALA A 169 12.87 14.17 4.42
C ALA A 169 11.58 14.42 3.63
N PRO A 170 10.99 13.40 3.00
CA PRO A 170 9.70 13.52 2.33
C PRO A 170 8.54 13.55 3.33
N ASP A 171 7.36 14.03 2.89
CA ASP A 171 6.10 13.91 3.63
C ASP A 171 5.57 12.47 3.58
N THR A 172 6.22 11.57 4.32
CA THR A 172 5.84 10.15 4.36
C THR A 172 4.49 9.91 5.03
N ALA A 173 4.04 10.80 5.92
CA ALA A 173 2.70 10.73 6.50
C ALA A 173 1.63 10.91 5.41
N GLY A 174 1.81 11.94 4.56
CA GLY A 174 0.98 12.16 3.39
C GLY A 174 1.00 10.99 2.42
N HIS A 175 2.20 10.46 2.11
CA HIS A 175 2.34 9.30 1.23
C HIS A 175 1.68 8.03 1.79
N LEU A 176 1.86 7.71 3.06
CA LEU A 176 1.20 6.56 3.69
C LEU A 176 -0.31 6.70 3.61
N ALA A 177 -0.83 7.86 3.97
CA ALA A 177 -2.26 8.08 3.96
C ALA A 177 -2.84 8.08 2.53
N SER A 178 -2.09 8.54 1.51
CA SER A 178 -2.46 8.37 0.09
C SER A 178 -2.50 6.91 -0.35
N TRP A 179 -1.58 6.10 0.17
CA TRP A 179 -1.53 4.68 -0.10
C TRP A 179 -2.67 3.92 0.60
N CYS A 180 -3.06 4.35 1.81
CA CYS A 180 -4.28 3.87 2.47
C CYS A 180 -5.56 4.26 1.69
N ASP A 181 -5.59 5.44 1.06
CA ASP A 181 -6.70 5.84 0.19
C ASP A 181 -6.79 4.96 -1.07
N LEU A 182 -5.64 4.60 -1.67
CA LEU A 182 -5.57 3.61 -2.76
C LEU A 182 -6.11 2.26 -2.30
N LEU A 183 -5.61 1.73 -1.18
CA LEU A 183 -6.07 0.46 -0.62
C LEU A 183 -7.58 0.46 -0.42
N ALA A 184 -8.14 1.56 0.09
CA ALA A 184 -9.56 1.67 0.32
C ALA A 184 -10.36 1.76 -0.98
N GLN A 185 -9.88 2.48 -2.00
CA GLN A 185 -10.50 2.51 -3.33
C GLN A 185 -10.49 1.14 -4.00
N VAL A 186 -9.37 0.42 -3.85
CA VAL A 186 -9.19 -0.93 -4.38
C VAL A 186 -10.06 -1.94 -3.62
N GLY A 187 -10.16 -1.79 -2.31
CA GLY A 187 -11.12 -2.47 -1.45
C GLY A 187 -12.54 -1.89 -1.54
N GLY A 188 -12.82 -1.01 -2.51
CA GLY A 188 -14.18 -0.57 -2.83
C GLY A 188 -14.91 0.28 -1.81
N LEU A 189 -14.21 0.75 -0.79
CA LEU A 189 -14.77 1.70 0.14
C LEU A 189 -14.96 3.06 -0.54
N PRO A 190 -16.03 3.79 -0.21
CA PRO A 190 -16.21 5.14 -0.69
C PRO A 190 -15.05 6.06 -0.24
N PRO A 191 -14.77 7.14 -0.99
CA PRO A 191 -13.83 8.17 -0.58
C PRO A 191 -14.19 8.75 0.81
N ALA A 192 -13.19 9.02 1.64
CA ALA A 192 -13.42 9.40 3.04
C ALA A 192 -13.85 10.87 3.24
N GLY A 193 -13.81 11.72 2.20
CA GLY A 193 -14.09 13.16 2.30
C GLY A 193 -15.27 13.65 1.43
N PRO A 194 -16.04 14.67 1.88
CA PRO A 194 -17.07 15.29 1.05
C PRO A 194 -16.43 16.12 -0.07
N GLY A 195 -16.42 15.58 -1.30
CA GLY A 195 -15.87 16.24 -2.48
C GLY A 195 -15.41 15.30 -3.60
N ASP A 196 -15.09 14.05 -3.27
CA ASP A 196 -14.54 13.05 -4.20
C ASP A 196 -15.60 12.12 -4.83
N ALA A 197 -16.85 12.57 -4.93
CA ALA A 197 -17.96 11.77 -5.47
C ALA A 197 -17.84 11.44 -6.98
N SER A 198 -16.79 11.91 -7.67
CA SER A 198 -16.50 11.56 -9.07
C SER A 198 -15.50 10.40 -9.23
N VAL A 199 -14.94 9.86 -8.15
CA VAL A 199 -13.98 8.76 -8.22
C VAL A 199 -14.73 7.43 -8.22
N VAL A 200 -14.54 6.65 -9.29
CA VAL A 200 -15.03 5.27 -9.38
C VAL A 200 -14.26 4.42 -8.37
N THR A 201 -14.97 3.76 -7.45
CA THR A 201 -14.41 2.76 -6.52
C THR A 201 -14.68 1.36 -7.05
N LEU A 202 -13.89 0.34 -6.65
CA LEU A 202 -14.15 -1.05 -7.04
C LEU A 202 -15.39 -1.61 -6.32
N PRO A 203 -16.48 -2.01 -6.99
CA PRO A 203 -17.51 -2.81 -6.32
C PRO A 203 -16.90 -4.05 -5.62
N GLN A 204 -17.34 -4.34 -4.39
CA GLN A 204 -16.77 -5.43 -3.59
C GLN A 204 -17.54 -6.74 -3.71
N ARG A 205 -16.72 -7.80 -3.67
CA ARG A 205 -16.87 -9.10 -3.02
C ARG A 205 -18.02 -9.28 -2.01
N ARG A 206 -19.32 -9.24 -2.33
CA ARG A 206 -20.34 -9.44 -1.27
C ARG A 206 -20.48 -10.92 -0.92
N GLY A 207 -19.79 -11.34 0.15
CA GLY A 207 -20.05 -12.64 0.78
C GLY A 207 -21.48 -12.72 1.33
N PRO A 208 -22.08 -13.93 1.43
CA PRO A 208 -23.39 -14.08 2.05
C PRO A 208 -23.32 -13.62 3.51
N GLN A 209 -24.11 -12.59 3.85
CA GLN A 209 -24.26 -12.12 5.24
C GLN A 209 -24.82 -13.26 6.09
N SER A 210 -24.02 -13.79 7.02
CA SER A 210 -24.53 -14.65 8.08
C SER A 210 -25.39 -13.79 9.01
N ARG A 211 -26.71 -13.99 8.96
CA ARG A 211 -27.67 -13.47 9.93
C ARG A 211 -27.60 -14.23 11.25
#